data_AF-A0A970E244-F1
#
_entry.id   AF-A0A970E244-F1
#
_cell.length_a   1.000
_cell.length_b   1.000
_cell.length_c   1.000
_cell.angle_alpha   90.00
_cell.angle_beta   90.00
_cell.angle_gamma   90.00
#
_symmetry.space_group_name_H-M   'P 1'
#
loop_
_entity.id
_entity.type
_entity.pdbx_description
1 polymer ?
#
loop_
_entity_poly.entity_id
_entity_poly.type
_entity_poly.pdbx_seq_one_letter_code
_entity_poly.pdbx_strand_id
1 'polypeptide(L)'
;MGKQPTVHFLTAYVEYLLDQGIRSEEYYLGDASRFLRFLLANTTPDQVMSYIHSHDSPAYRARLEKTLRKFFAFAQEKLAIDTAQILEIQKKPDRNLV
;
A
#
# COMPACT_ATOMS: atom_id res chain seq x y z
N MET A 1 -2.46 28.86 3.45
CA MET A 1 -1.54 27.73 3.66
C MET A 1 -1.36 27.03 2.34
N GLY A 2 -0.19 27.13 1.71
CA GLY A 2 0.10 26.40 0.48
C GLY A 2 0.01 24.89 0.77
N LYS A 3 -0.61 24.12 -0.14
CA LYS A 3 -0.61 22.66 -0.03
C LYS A 3 0.86 22.22 0.00
N GLN A 4 1.32 21.69 1.13
CA GLN A 4 2.60 21.00 1.14
C GLN A 4 2.51 19.86 0.10
N PRO A 5 3.50 19.72 -0.78
CA PRO A 5 3.52 18.59 -1.70
C PRO A 5 3.46 17.31 -0.87
N THR A 6 2.54 16.41 -1.23
CA THR A 6 2.48 15.09 -0.59
C THR A 6 3.74 14.35 -0.99
N VAL A 7 4.76 14.35 -0.13
CA VAL A 7 5.96 13.55 -0.38
C VAL A 7 5.57 12.10 -0.15
N HIS A 8 5.65 11.29 -1.20
CA HIS A 8 5.38 9.86 -1.10
C HIS A 8 6.48 9.19 -0.27
N PHE A 9 6.10 8.29 0.64
CA PHE A 9 7.02 7.65 1.59
C PHE A 9 8.31 7.11 0.95
N LEU A 10 8.20 6.39 -0.18
CA LEU A 10 9.37 5.84 -0.87
C LEU A 10 10.25 6.91 -1.49
N THR A 11 9.66 7.98 -2.01
CA THR A 11 10.41 9.13 -2.54
C THR A 11 11.20 9.80 -1.41
N ALA A 12 10.55 10.07 -0.27
CA ALA A 12 11.20 10.66 0.90
C ALA A 12 12.37 9.79 1.41
N TYR A 13 12.22 8.46 1.39
CA TYR A 13 13.28 7.56 1.83
C TYR A 13 14.49 7.59 0.89
N VAL A 14 14.27 7.60 -0.43
CA VAL A 14 15.36 7.72 -1.40
C VAL A 14 16.06 9.07 -1.27
N GLU A 15 15.30 10.17 -1.14
CA GLU A 15 15.85 11.51 -0.91
C GLU A 15 16.69 11.55 0.38
N TYR A 16 16.19 10.97 1.47
CA TYR A 16 16.93 10.86 2.73
C TYR A 16 18.27 10.12 2.55
N LEU A 17 18.30 8.99 1.83
CA LEU A 17 19.55 8.26 1.58
C LEU A 17 20.55 9.12 0.79
N LEU A 18 20.07 9.85 -0.23
CA LEU A 18 20.89 10.75 -1.03
C LEU A 18 21.50 11.87 -0.19
N ASP A 19 20.71 12.49 0.70
CA ASP A 19 21.17 13.55 1.60
C ASP A 19 22.24 13.06 2.59
N GLN A 20 22.22 11.78 2.95
CA GLN A 20 23.26 11.14 3.77
C GLN A 20 24.51 10.72 2.96
N GLY A 21 24.55 11.00 1.66
CA GLY A 21 25.62 10.56 0.76
C GLY A 21 25.58 9.05 0.45
N ILE A 22 24.50 8.36 0.81
CA ILE A 22 24.32 6.93 0.59
C ILE A 22 23.76 6.73 -0.82
N ARG A 23 24.61 6.17 -1.71
CA ARG A 23 24.25 5.87 -3.10
C ARG A 23 24.03 4.37 -3.37
N SER A 24 24.22 3.52 -2.36
CA SER A 24 24.07 2.08 -2.50
C SER A 24 22.60 1.69 -2.37
N GLU A 25 21.95 1.51 -3.52
CA GLU A 25 20.57 1.02 -3.59
C GLU A 25 20.43 -0.42 -3.08
N GLU A 26 21.47 -1.26 -3.26
CA GLU A 26 21.38 -2.69 -2.94
C GLU A 26 21.18 -3.00 -1.44
N TYR A 27 21.82 -2.23 -0.55
CA TYR A 27 21.74 -2.49 0.89
C TYR A 27 20.54 -1.79 1.51
N TYR A 28 20.53 -0.46 1.51
CA TYR A 28 19.53 0.32 2.26
C TYR A 28 18.14 0.29 1.62
N LEU A 29 18.06 0.45 0.30
CA LEU A 29 16.80 0.36 -0.42
C LEU A 29 16.37 -1.11 -0.59
N GLY A 30 17.34 -2.01 -0.82
CA GLY A 30 17.09 -3.45 -0.88
C GLY A 30 16.47 -4.01 0.41
N ASP A 31 17.06 -3.74 1.58
CA ASP A 31 16.55 -4.24 2.86
C ASP A 31 15.20 -3.63 3.24
N ALA A 32 15.00 -2.34 3.01
CA ALA A 32 13.70 -1.70 3.19
C ALA A 32 12.64 -2.34 2.27
N SER A 33 12.99 -2.61 1.00
CA SER A 33 12.10 -3.28 0.04
C SER A 33 11.76 -4.71 0.48
N ARG A 34 12.73 -5.48 0.98
CA ARG A 34 12.49 -6.82 1.54
C ARG A 34 11.54 -6.76 2.74
N PHE A 35 11.70 -5.78 3.63
CA PHE A 35 10.81 -5.59 4.77
C PHE A 35 9.39 -5.21 4.33
N LEU A 36 9.24 -4.30 3.37
CA LEU A 36 7.93 -3.95 2.83
C LEU A 36 7.24 -5.15 2.15
N ARG A 37 8.00 -5.99 1.44
CA ARG A 37 7.48 -7.24 0.87
C ARG A 37 7.02 -8.20 1.96
N PHE A 38 7.80 -8.33 3.04
CA PHE A 38 7.41 -9.14 4.19
C PHE A 38 6.11 -8.63 4.83
N LEU A 39 5.98 -7.32 5.09
CA LEU A 39 4.75 -6.75 5.62
C LEU A 39 3.56 -7.01 4.69
N LEU A 40 3.74 -6.82 3.39
CA LEU A 40 2.69 -7.02 2.40
C LEU A 40 2.24 -8.48 2.32
N ALA A 41 3.17 -9.43 2.39
CA ALA A 41 2.89 -10.87 2.39
C ALA A 41 2.16 -11.35 3.64
N ASN A 42 2.31 -10.63 4.75
CA ASN A 42 1.66 -10.97 6.04
C ASN A 42 0.46 -10.08 6.35
N THR A 43 0.10 -9.17 5.45
CA THR A 43 -1.08 -8.32 5.62
C THR A 43 -2.33 -9.18 5.51
N THR A 44 -3.19 -9.08 6.51
CA THR A 44 -4.47 -9.80 6.54
C THR A 44 -5.59 -8.96 5.94
N PRO A 45 -6.66 -9.59 5.43
CA PRO A 45 -7.83 -8.85 4.97
C PRO A 45 -8.45 -7.95 6.04
N ASP A 46 -8.50 -8.40 7.30
CA ASP A 46 -9.04 -7.61 8.41
C ASP A 46 -8.24 -6.34 8.67
N GLN A 47 -6.90 -6.41 8.57
CA GLN A 47 -6.05 -5.22 8.66
C GLN A 47 -6.32 -4.24 7.51
N VAL A 48 -6.53 -4.73 6.29
CA VAL A 48 -6.87 -3.88 5.13
C VAL A 48 -8.23 -3.21 5.32
N MET A 49 -9.24 -3.95 5.77
CA MET A 49 -10.57 -3.41 6.01
C MET A 49 -10.56 -2.42 7.18
N SER A 50 -9.86 -2.73 8.27
CA SER A 50 -9.67 -1.81 9.40
C SER A 50 -9.00 -0.52 8.95
N TYR A 51 -7.99 -0.60 8.09
CA TYR A 51 -7.34 0.59 7.52
C TYR A 51 -8.31 1.42 6.68
N ILE A 52 -9.07 0.79 5.77
CA ILE A 52 -10.08 1.51 4.96
C ILE A 52 -11.13 2.18 5.85
N HIS A 53 -11.63 1.48 6.87
CA HIS A 53 -12.66 1.99 7.76
C HIS A 53 -12.16 3.02 8.77
N SER A 54 -10.85 3.17 8.97
CA SER A 54 -10.26 4.20 9.84
C SER A 54 -10.43 5.64 9.34
N HIS A 55 -10.92 5.83 8.10
CA HIS A 55 -11.16 7.16 7.51
C HIS A 55 -12.63 7.52 7.48
N ASP A 56 -13.05 8.74 7.82
CA ASP A 56 -14.49 9.06 7.97
C ASP A 56 -15.26 9.27 6.65
N SER A 57 -14.58 9.68 5.57
CA SER A 57 -15.24 10.04 4.32
C SER A 57 -15.64 8.81 3.49
N PRO A 58 -16.94 8.59 3.19
CA PRO A 58 -17.38 7.45 2.38
C PRO A 58 -16.80 7.46 0.97
N ALA A 59 -16.74 8.64 0.34
CA ALA A 59 -16.13 8.80 -0.99
C ALA A 59 -14.64 8.47 -0.98
N TYR A 60 -13.92 8.84 0.08
CA TYR A 60 -12.51 8.50 0.24
C TYR A 60 -12.33 6.99 0.44
N ARG A 61 -13.15 6.34 1.28
CA ARG A 61 -13.13 4.88 1.48
C ARG A 61 -13.29 4.13 0.16
N ALA A 62 -14.32 4.47 -0.63
CA ALA A 62 -14.58 3.84 -1.92
C ALA A 62 -13.41 4.02 -2.90
N ARG A 63 -12.82 5.22 -2.95
CA ARG A 63 -11.61 5.47 -3.73
C ARG A 63 -10.43 4.64 -3.23
N LEU A 64 -10.22 4.60 -1.92
CA LEU A 64 -9.10 3.91 -1.27
C LEU A 64 -9.16 2.40 -1.57
N GLU A 65 -10.33 1.79 -1.42
CA GLU A 65 -10.55 0.38 -1.75
C GLU A 65 -10.20 0.09 -3.22
N LYS A 66 -10.68 0.92 -4.16
CA LYS A 66 -10.36 0.78 -5.59
C LYS A 66 -8.85 0.87 -5.85
N THR A 67 -8.17 1.82 -5.21
CA THR A 67 -6.72 2.01 -5.39
C THR A 67 -5.91 0.88 -4.77
N LEU A 68 -6.30 0.39 -3.59
CA LEU A 68 -5.64 -0.73 -2.92
C LEU A 68 -5.84 -2.03 -3.69
N ARG A 69 -7.02 -2.27 -4.28
CA ARG A 69 -7.25 -3.43 -5.14
C ARG A 69 -6.25 -3.48 -6.31
N LYS A 70 -6.00 -2.35 -6.97
CA LYS A 70 -4.99 -2.26 -8.04
C LYS A 70 -3.57 -2.52 -7.51
N PHE A 71 -3.27 -2.06 -6.30
CA PHE A 71 -1.98 -2.30 -5.66
C PHE A 71 -1.76 -3.77 -5.30
N PHE A 72 -2.76 -4.46 -4.73
CA PHE A 72 -2.66 -5.90 -4.43
C PHE A 72 -2.58 -6.75 -5.69
N ALA A 73 -3.31 -6.39 -6.76
CA ALA A 73 -3.15 -7.04 -8.06
C ALA A 73 -1.72 -6.91 -8.59
N PHE A 74 -1.13 -5.70 -8.53
CA PHE A 74 0.29 -5.49 -8.86
C PHE A 74 1.21 -6.36 -7.99
N ALA A 75 0.98 -6.45 -6.69
CA ALA A 75 1.80 -7.25 -5.79
C ALA A 75 1.76 -8.74 -6.16
N GLN A 76 0.59 -9.26 -6.50
CA GLN A 76 0.43 -10.64 -6.95
C GLN A 76 1.13 -10.87 -8.31
N GLU A 77 0.85 -10.02 -9.28
CA GLU A 77 1.33 -10.19 -10.67
C GLU A 77 2.83 -9.94 -10.84
N LYS A 78 3.39 -8.97 -10.10
CA LYS A 78 4.77 -8.48 -10.33
C LYS A 78 5.73 -8.84 -9.22
N LEU A 79 5.24 -9.09 -8.01
CA LEU A 79 6.09 -9.38 -6.86
C LEU A 79 5.95 -10.83 -6.38
N ALA A 80 5.03 -11.62 -6.97
CA ALA A 80 4.69 -12.98 -6.57
C ALA A 80 4.30 -13.09 -5.09
N ILE A 81 3.64 -12.05 -4.55
CA ILE A 81 3.15 -12.03 -3.17
C ILE A 81 1.70 -12.52 -3.17
N ASP A 82 1.40 -13.53 -2.37
CA ASP A 82 0.04 -14.03 -2.23
C ASP A 82 -0.85 -13.00 -1.51
N THR A 83 -1.76 -12.40 -2.28
CA THR A 83 -2.75 -11.43 -1.80
C THR A 83 -4.16 -11.85 -2.21
N ALA A 84 -4.36 -13.12 -2.59
CA ALA A 84 -5.62 -13.60 -3.16
C ALA A 84 -6.80 -13.40 -2.21
N GLN A 85 -6.61 -13.71 -0.92
CA GLN A 85 -7.65 -13.55 0.10
C GLN A 85 -8.08 -12.08 0.28
N ILE A 86 -7.15 -11.14 0.16
CA ILE A 86 -7.44 -9.69 0.24
C ILE A 86 -8.27 -9.26 -0.98
N LEU A 87 -7.87 -9.72 -2.17
CA LEU A 87 -8.57 -9.41 -3.42
C LEU A 87 -9.98 -10.00 -3.46
N GLU A 88 -10.19 -11.20 -2.90
CA GLU A 88 -11.51 -11.84 -2.83
C GLU A 88 -12.48 -11.09 -1.92
N ILE A 89 -12.01 -10.61 -0.77
CA ILE A 89 -12.83 -9.84 0.17
C ILE A 89 -13.21 -8.49 -0.43
N GLN A 90 -12.28 -7.82 -1.11
CA GLN A 90 -12.60 -6.59 -1.85
C GLN A 90 -13.58 -6.87 -3.01
N LYS A 91 -13.54 -8.04 -3.65
CA LYS A 91 -14.46 -8.38 -4.75
C LYS A 91 -15.91 -8.57 -4.34
N LYS A 92 -16.22 -8.91 -3.08
CA LYS A 92 -17.61 -9.08 -2.65
C LYS A 92 -18.35 -7.73 -2.79
N PRO A 93 -19.37 -7.63 -3.65
CA PRO A 93 -20.14 -6.40 -3.77
C PRO A 93 -20.92 -6.18 -2.46
N ASP A 94 -21.10 -4.90 -2.11
CA ASP A 94 -22.11 -4.46 -1.16
C ASP A 94 -23.44 -5.16 -1.51
N ARG A 95 -23.83 -6.15 -0.70
CA ARG A 95 -25.14 -6.82 -0.83
C ARG A 95 -26.29 -5.98 -0.23
N ASN A 96 -26.04 -4.72 0.10
CA ASN A 96 -27.00 -3.80 0.70
C ASN A 96 -27.32 -2.61 -0.21
N LEU A 97 -27.67 -2.89 -1.46
CA LEU A 97 -28.52 -2.00 -2.25
C LEU A 97 -29.81 -2.79 -2.54
N VAL A 98 -30.68 -2.82 -1.53
CA VAL A 98 -32.12 -3.07 -1.67
C VAL A 98 -32.80 -1.73 -1.80
#